data_AF-A0A524E6L6-F1
#
_entry.id   AF-A0A524E6L6-F1
#
_cell.length_a   1.000
_cell.length_b   1.000
_cell.length_c   1.000
_cell.angle_alpha   90.00
_cell.angle_beta   90.00
_cell.angle_gamma   90.00
#
_symmetry.space_group_name_H-M   'P 1'
#
loop_
_entity.id
_entity.type
_entity.pdbx_description
1 polymer ?
#
loop_
_entity_poly.entity_id
_entity_poly.type
_entity_poly.pdbx_seq_one_letter_code
_entity_poly.pdbx_strand_id
1 'polypeptide(L)' 'MSKFERYKKKDEDYYVYPHKHCQKCGAMIDESVSYCADCYEKIKEKKEKKRFRWKKKKEESNQKTSSE' A
#
# COMPACT_ATOMS: atom_id res chain seq x y z
N MET A 1 -11.39 -4.52 56.73
CA MET A 1 -11.06 -3.98 55.39
C MET A 1 -12.29 -3.27 54.87
N SER A 2 -12.19 -1.96 54.66
CA SER A 2 -13.34 -1.07 54.46
C SER A 2 -13.93 -1.23 53.06
N LYS A 3 -15.25 -1.05 52.94
CA LYS A 3 -15.99 -1.07 51.65
C LYS A 3 -15.42 -0.08 50.61
N PHE A 4 -14.65 0.91 51.06
CA PHE A 4 -13.96 1.91 50.25
C PHE A 4 -12.75 1.39 49.46
N GLU A 5 -12.16 0.24 49.80
CA GLU A 5 -10.93 -0.24 49.14
C GLU A 5 -11.18 -1.00 47.82
N ARG A 6 -12.45 -1.27 47.48
CA ARG A 6 -12.81 -1.94 46.21
C ARG A 6 -12.81 -1.03 44.99
N TYR A 7 -12.64 0.28 45.17
CA TYR A 7 -12.49 1.27 44.11
C TYR A 7 -11.00 1.59 43.84
N LYS A 8 -10.14 0.56 43.73
CA LYS A 8 -8.82 0.78 43.11
C LYS A 8 -9.01 0.87 41.60
N LYS A 9 -9.14 2.11 41.15
CA LYS A 9 -9.10 2.61 39.76
C LYS A 9 -8.31 1.68 38.84
N LYS A 10 -8.96 1.19 37.79
CA LYS A 10 -8.32 0.54 36.63
C LYS A 10 -8.49 1.44 35.40
N ASP A 11 -8.36 2.73 35.58
CA ASP A 11 -8.55 3.72 34.53
C ASP A 11 -7.54 4.80 34.92
N GLU A 12 -6.61 5.20 34.06
CA GLU A 12 -6.83 5.90 32.80
C GLU A 12 -5.52 5.78 31.97
N ASP A 13 -5.58 6.00 30.66
CA ASP A 13 -4.44 6.24 29.75
C ASP A 13 -3.92 5.10 28.84
N TYR A 14 -4.68 4.03 28.58
CA TYR A 14 -4.35 3.18 27.41
C TYR A 14 -5.01 3.73 26.14
N TYR A 15 -4.32 4.65 25.46
CA TYR A 15 -4.72 5.11 24.13
C TYR A 15 -4.51 3.98 23.10
N VAL A 16 -5.59 3.27 22.75
CA VAL A 16 -5.59 2.37 21.59
C VAL A 16 -5.63 3.25 20.33
N TYR A 17 -4.48 3.41 19.68
CA TYR A 17 -4.38 4.19 18.45
C TYR A 17 -4.88 3.36 17.24
N PRO A 18 -5.95 3.78 16.54
CA PRO A 18 -6.50 3.00 15.44
C PRO A 18 -5.62 3.14 14.19
N HIS A 19 -4.71 2.19 13.99
CA HIS A 19 -3.88 2.13 12.77
C HIS A 19 -4.71 1.76 11.52
N LYS A 20 -4.52 2.50 10.43
CA LYS A 20 -5.09 2.19 9.12
C LYS A 20 -4.36 0.99 8.52
N HIS A 21 -5.11 0.02 8.01
CA HIS A 21 -4.55 -1.16 7.35
C HIS A 21 -5.07 -1.28 5.93
N CYS A 22 -4.21 -1.72 5.01
CA CYS A 22 -4.61 -1.99 3.64
C CYS A 22 -5.48 -3.24 3.56
N GLN A 23 -6.68 -3.14 2.99
CA GLN A 23 -7.56 -4.30 2.79
C GLN A 23 -7.00 -5.37 1.84
N LYS A 24 -6.00 -5.03 1.01
CA LYS A 24 -5.45 -5.95 -0.01
C LYS A 24 -4.24 -6.73 0.46
N CYS A 25 -3.33 -6.08 1.19
CA CYS A 25 -2.09 -6.70 1.65
C CYS A 25 -1.99 -6.82 3.17
N GLY A 26 -2.88 -6.15 3.93
CA GLY A 26 -2.82 -6.11 5.39
C GLY A 26 -1.71 -5.23 5.96
N ALA A 27 -0.92 -4.56 5.12
CA ALA A 27 0.14 -3.66 5.58
C ALA A 27 -0.44 -2.45 6.32
N MET A 28 0.28 -1.98 7.34
CA MET A 28 -0.03 -0.73 8.04
C MET A 28 0.21 0.44 7.09
N ILE A 29 -0.75 1.36 7.03
CA ILE A 29 -0.68 2.58 6.22
C ILE A 29 -0.50 3.75 7.17
N ASP A 30 0.51 4.58 6.90
CA ASP A 30 0.70 5.85 7.61
C ASP A 30 -0.53 6.73 7.47
N GLU A 31 -0.92 7.39 8.55
CA GLU A 31 -2.20 8.09 8.61
C GLU A 31 -2.30 9.29 7.66
N SER A 32 -1.14 9.87 7.35
CA SER A 32 -0.96 10.97 6.39
C SER A 32 -1.21 10.54 4.96
N VAL A 33 -1.23 9.23 4.68
CA VAL A 33 -1.35 8.68 3.33
C VAL A 33 -2.72 8.00 3.16
N SER A 34 -3.40 8.31 2.06
CA SER A 34 -4.72 7.77 1.74
C SER A 34 -4.67 6.43 0.99
N TYR A 35 -3.49 5.99 0.57
CA TYR A 35 -3.27 4.82 -0.25
C TYR A 35 -2.10 3.97 0.26
N CYS A 36 -2.13 2.68 -0.05
CA CYS A 36 -1.03 1.77 0.26
C CYS A 36 0.09 1.89 -0.78
N ALA A 37 1.29 2.28 -0.35
CA ALA A 37 2.48 2.42 -1.19
C ALA A 37 2.80 1.11 -1.93
N ASP A 38 2.90 -0.02 -1.21
CA ASP A 38 3.25 -1.32 -1.79
C ASP A 38 2.30 -1.77 -2.90
N CYS A 39 0.99 -1.56 -2.69
CA CYS A 39 -0.02 -1.90 -3.68
C CYS A 39 0.08 -1.00 -4.91
N TYR A 40 0.36 0.28 -4.70
CA TYR A 40 0.47 1.26 -5.77
C TYR A 40 1.71 1.00 -6.65
N GLU A 41 2.84 0.69 -6.03
CA GLU A 41 4.09 0.36 -6.73
C GLU A 41 3.94 -0.85 -7.65
N LYS A 42 3.32 -1.94 -7.16
CA LYS A 42 3.05 -3.15 -7.97
C LYS A 42 2.18 -2.83 -9.20
N ILE A 43 1.25 -1.89 -9.09
CA ILE A 43 0.42 -1.46 -10.22
C ILE A 43 1.25 -0.64 -11.21
N LYS A 44 2.11 0.25 -10.71
CA LYS A 44 3.00 1.09 -11.53
C LYS A 44 3.98 0.23 -12.33
N GLU A 45 4.65 -0.73 -11.68
CA GLU A 45 5.60 -1.63 -12.33
C GLU A 45 4.95 -2.44 -13.47
N LYS A 46 3.73 -2.95 -13.24
CA LYS A 46 2.97 -3.66 -14.29
C LYS A 46 2.64 -2.77 -15.49
N LYS A 47 2.33 -1.49 -15.27
CA LYS A 47 2.08 -0.53 -16.35
C LYS A 47 3.36 -0.24 -17.14
N GLU A 48 4.49 -0.04 -16.46
CA GLU A 48 5.78 0.24 -17.10
C GLU A 48 6.25 -0.93 -17.97
N LYS A 49 6.18 -2.17 -17.46
CA LYS A 49 6.51 -3.37 -18.23
C LYS A 49 5.67 -3.50 -19.51
N LYS A 50 4.36 -3.21 -19.44
CA LYS A 50 3.48 -3.21 -20.62
C LYS A 50 3.88 -2.14 -21.63
N ARG A 51 4.20 -0.92 -21.19
CA ARG A 51 4.65 0.17 -22.07
C ARG A 51 5.97 -0.18 -22.76
N PHE A 52 6.94 -0.72 -22.03
CA PHE A 52 8.22 -1.14 -22.59
C PHE A 52 8.05 -2.24 -23.64
N ARG A 53 7.26 -3.27 -23.34
CA ARG A 53 6.94 -4.35 -24.28
C ARG A 53 6.27 -3.84 -25.55
N TRP A 54 5.38 -2.84 -25.45
CA TRP A 54 4.71 -2.25 -26.61
C TRP A 54 5.67 -1.40 -27.46
N LYS A 55 6.55 -0.61 -26.82
CA LYS A 55 7.61 0.12 -27.53
C LYS A 55 8.53 -0.81 -28.29
N LYS A 56 9.02 -1.87 -27.65
CA LYS A 56 9.90 -2.86 -28.28
C LYS A 56 9.26 -3.49 -29.51
N LYS A 57 7.98 -3.90 -29.40
CA LYS A 57 7.23 -4.43 -30.56
C LYS A 57 7.12 -3.42 -31.71
N LYS A 58 6.98 -2.13 -31.40
CA LYS A 58 6.86 -1.06 -32.40
C LYS A 58 8.19 -0.80 -33.12
N GLU A 59 9.31 -0.86 -32.40
CA GLU A 59 10.66 -0.77 -32.98
C GLU A 59 10.95 -1.98 -33.88
N GLU A 60 10.62 -3.19 -33.43
CA GLU A 60 10.76 -4.42 -34.22
C GLU A 60 9.90 -4.40 -35.49
N SER A 61 8.70 -3.80 -35.45
CA SER A 61 7.88 -3.63 -36.67
C SER A 61 8.44 -2.58 -37.63
N ASN A 62 9.06 -1.51 -37.12
CA ASN A 62 9.63 -0.45 -37.95
C ASN A 62 10.94 -0.85 -38.64
N GLN A 63 11.73 -1.74 -38.04
CA GLN A 63 12.97 -2.25 -38.67
C GLN A 63 12.68 -3.20 -39.84
N LYS A 64 11.52 -3.88 -39.82
CA LYS A 64 11.12 -4.79 -40.91
C LYS A 64 10.60 -4.05 -42.13
N THR A 65 10.09 -2.83 -41.98
CA THR A 65 9.54 -2.01 -43.07
C THR A 65 10.57 -1.16 -43.80
N SER A 66 11.85 -1.20 -43.41
CA SER A 66 12.94 -0.41 -44.00
C SER A 66 13.99 -1.23 -44.75
N SER A 67 13.71 -2.51 -45.02
CA SER A 67 14.63 -3.42 -45.74
C SER A 67 13.99 -4.13 -46.95
N GLU A 68 12.83 -3.65 -47.41
CA GLU A 68 12.23 -3.98 -48.72
C GLU A 68 12.18 -2.74 -49.61
#